data_AF-A0A849FGF7-F1
#
_entry.id   AF-A0A849FGF7-F1
#
_cell.length_a   1.000
_cell.length_b   1.000
_cell.length_c   1.000
_cell.angle_alpha   90.00
_cell.angle_beta   90.00
_cell.angle_gamma   90.00
#
_symmetry.space_group_name_H-M   'P 1'
#
loop_
_entity.id
_entity.type
_entity.pdbx_description
1 polymer ?
#
loop_
_entity_poly.entity_id
_entity_poly.type
_entity_poly.pdbx_seq_one_letter_code
_entity_poly.pdbx_strand_id
1 'polypeptide(L)'
;TEVKFRQILKWVSCFALAVNEVNASLGRVVTAPTNGSAGVIPAVLMYYLVIENHDAGFKDIKKFLLVAGEIGSIFKKGATISAAMGGCQAEIGVSSAMAAGALTELLGGSPDQVLMAAEIAMEHHLGLTCDPIGGLVQIPCIERNSMGAIKAINAAELALGSDPKEAKVPLDKVVQTMWETAKDMNSKYKETSEGGLAVGVYLSDC
;
A
#
# COMPACT_ATOMS: atom_id res chain seq x y z
N THR A 1 -27.39 -8.78 3.03
CA THR A 1 -27.50 -7.35 3.35
C THR A 1 -27.02 -6.57 2.16
N GLU A 2 -27.77 -5.59 1.66
CA GLU A 2 -27.36 -4.83 0.46
C GLU A 2 -26.19 -3.88 0.82
N VAL A 3 -24.98 -4.18 0.33
CA VAL A 3 -23.80 -3.33 0.54
C VAL A 3 -23.75 -2.29 -0.57
N LYS A 4 -23.82 -1.01 -0.20
CA LYS A 4 -23.71 0.08 -1.18
C LYS A 4 -22.24 0.39 -1.45
N PHE A 5 -21.88 0.66 -2.70
CA PHE A 5 -20.50 1.02 -3.09
C PHE A 5 -19.87 2.13 -2.22
N ARG A 6 -20.61 3.19 -1.92
CA ARG A 6 -20.14 4.29 -1.04
C ARG A 6 -19.82 3.81 0.39
N GLN A 7 -20.46 2.73 0.85
CA GLN A 7 -20.18 2.16 2.17
C GLN A 7 -18.88 1.36 2.18
N ILE A 8 -18.52 0.68 1.08
CA ILE A 8 -17.25 -0.05 0.95
C ILE A 8 -16.08 0.90 1.12
N LEU A 9 -16.05 2.01 0.36
CA LEU A 9 -14.99 3.01 0.48
C LEU A 9 -14.87 3.55 1.91
N LYS A 10 -15.99 3.85 2.57
CA LYS A 10 -15.99 4.33 3.96
C LYS A 10 -15.42 3.29 4.94
N TRP A 11 -15.76 2.02 4.79
CA TRP A 11 -15.28 0.96 5.66
C TRP A 11 -13.79 0.70 5.47
N VAL A 12 -13.32 0.60 4.23
CA VAL A 12 -11.90 0.44 3.91
C VAL A 12 -11.09 1.62 4.46
N SER A 13 -11.56 2.85 4.24
CA SER A 13 -10.95 4.03 4.85
C SER A 13 -10.95 3.95 6.37
N CYS A 14 -12.07 3.61 7.00
CA CYS A 14 -12.17 3.49 8.45
C CYS A 14 -11.15 2.52 9.03
N PHE A 15 -10.96 1.34 8.42
CA PHE A 15 -9.97 0.37 8.87
C PHE A 15 -8.53 0.90 8.76
N ALA A 16 -8.19 1.52 7.64
CA ALA A 16 -6.85 2.09 7.43
C ALA A 16 -6.56 3.26 8.39
N LEU A 17 -7.52 4.18 8.54
CA LEU A 17 -7.41 5.33 9.43
C LEU A 17 -7.24 4.87 10.89
N ALA A 18 -8.06 3.92 11.35
CA ALA A 18 -8.00 3.42 12.72
C ALA A 18 -6.60 2.90 13.09
N VAL A 19 -5.94 2.16 12.19
CA VAL A 19 -4.58 1.65 12.42
C VAL A 19 -3.57 2.79 12.46
N ASN A 20 -3.65 3.73 11.52
CA ASN A 20 -2.68 4.82 11.44
C ASN A 20 -2.86 5.91 12.52
N GLU A 21 -4.08 6.09 13.06
CA GLU A 21 -4.34 6.93 14.23
C GLU A 21 -3.76 6.28 15.51
N VAL A 22 -3.85 4.95 15.64
CA VAL A 22 -3.14 4.22 16.71
C VAL A 22 -1.62 4.37 16.56
N ASN A 23 -1.10 4.32 15.34
CA ASN A 23 0.33 4.59 15.09
C ASN A 23 0.73 6.01 15.49
N ALA A 24 -0.05 7.01 15.07
CA ALA A 24 0.21 8.42 15.38
C ALA A 24 0.12 8.73 16.90
N SER A 25 -0.68 7.96 17.64
CA SER A 25 -0.82 8.06 19.10
C SER A 25 0.18 7.20 19.89
N LEU A 26 1.23 6.69 19.23
CA LEU A 26 2.29 5.85 19.84
C LEU A 26 1.77 4.54 20.44
N GLY A 27 0.65 4.04 19.90
CA GLY A 27 0.11 2.74 20.25
C GLY A 27 0.93 1.57 19.70
N ARG A 28 0.46 0.35 19.96
CA ARG A 28 1.09 -0.86 19.42
C ARG A 28 0.70 -1.05 17.96
N VAL A 29 1.70 -1.17 17.08
CA VAL A 29 1.52 -1.31 15.63
C VAL A 29 2.36 -2.49 15.12
N VAL A 30 1.88 -3.12 14.06
CA VAL A 30 2.62 -4.14 13.30
C VAL A 30 3.06 -3.52 11.98
N THR A 31 4.36 -3.62 11.67
CA THR A 31 4.94 -3.10 10.43
C THR A 31 4.38 -3.79 9.20
N ALA A 32 4.00 -3.02 8.17
CA ALA A 32 3.49 -3.59 6.92
C ALA A 32 3.76 -2.70 5.68
N PRO A 33 4.98 -2.65 5.12
CA PRO A 33 6.23 -3.16 5.68
C PRO A 33 6.85 -2.21 6.71
N THR A 34 6.30 -1.00 6.90
CA THR A 34 6.77 -0.02 7.90
C THR A 34 5.63 0.42 8.81
N ASN A 35 5.94 1.21 9.84
CA ASN A 35 4.92 1.80 10.71
C ASN A 35 4.05 2.83 9.96
N GLY A 36 4.65 3.61 9.05
CA GLY A 36 3.95 4.61 8.26
C GLY A 36 2.92 4.03 7.28
N SER A 37 3.11 2.77 6.87
CA SER A 37 2.25 2.03 5.93
C SER A 37 1.40 0.93 6.58
N ALA A 38 1.37 0.89 7.92
CA ALA A 38 0.79 -0.21 8.68
C ALA A 38 -0.72 -0.44 8.46
N GLY A 39 -1.46 0.55 7.98
CA GLY A 39 -2.92 0.47 7.83
C GLY A 39 -3.39 -0.24 6.56
N VAL A 40 -2.57 -0.33 5.51
CA VAL A 40 -3.02 -0.86 4.21
C VAL A 40 -3.33 -2.36 4.27
N ILE A 41 -2.37 -3.19 4.72
CA ILE A 41 -2.54 -4.64 4.84
C ILE A 41 -3.75 -5.04 5.68
N PRO A 42 -3.93 -4.55 6.93
CA PRO A 42 -5.10 -4.90 7.74
C PRO A 42 -6.40 -4.35 7.14
N ALA A 43 -6.41 -3.19 6.48
CA ALA A 43 -7.63 -2.67 5.85
C ALA A 43 -8.13 -3.57 4.71
N VAL A 44 -7.23 -4.02 3.84
CA VAL A 44 -7.57 -4.91 2.72
C VAL A 44 -7.93 -6.31 3.21
N LEU A 45 -7.24 -6.82 4.24
CA LEU A 45 -7.61 -8.08 4.87
C LEU A 45 -9.01 -7.99 5.52
N MET A 46 -9.30 -6.92 6.25
CA MET A 46 -10.62 -6.71 6.85
C MET A 46 -11.70 -6.59 5.78
N TYR A 47 -11.45 -5.90 4.68
CA TYR A 47 -12.34 -5.89 3.52
C TYR A 47 -12.67 -7.31 3.05
N TYR A 48 -11.66 -8.16 2.86
CA TYR A 48 -11.90 -9.55 2.46
C TYR A 48 -12.77 -10.31 3.48
N LEU A 49 -12.46 -10.19 4.78
CA LEU A 49 -13.13 -10.94 5.84
C LEU A 49 -14.58 -10.49 6.11
N VAL A 50 -14.87 -9.20 5.99
CA VAL A 50 -16.15 -8.63 6.47
C VAL A 50 -17.05 -8.08 5.37
N ILE A 51 -16.56 -8.04 4.12
CA ILE A 51 -17.33 -7.57 2.96
C ILE A 51 -17.38 -8.65 1.88
N GLU A 52 -16.23 -9.21 1.46
CA GLU A 52 -16.19 -10.17 0.35
C GLU A 52 -16.56 -11.61 0.74
N ASN A 53 -15.95 -12.13 1.80
CA ASN A 53 -16.12 -13.52 2.22
C ASN A 53 -16.30 -13.62 3.74
N HIS A 54 -17.55 -13.66 4.18
CA HIS A 54 -17.92 -13.73 5.60
C HIS A 54 -17.59 -15.09 6.25
N ASP A 55 -17.35 -16.12 5.44
CA ASP A 55 -16.96 -17.46 5.90
C ASP A 55 -15.43 -17.63 5.95
N ALA A 56 -14.67 -16.60 5.57
CA ALA A 56 -13.22 -16.60 5.59
C ALA A 56 -12.68 -16.83 7.01
N GLY A 57 -11.63 -17.64 7.10
CA GLY A 57 -11.07 -18.08 8.37
C GLY A 57 -9.56 -17.94 8.45
N PHE A 58 -8.98 -18.62 9.44
CA PHE A 58 -7.54 -18.57 9.71
C PHE A 58 -6.67 -19.00 8.51
N LYS A 59 -7.17 -19.92 7.68
CA LYS A 59 -6.47 -20.38 6.48
C LYS A 59 -6.30 -19.24 5.48
N ASP A 60 -7.33 -18.43 5.28
CA ASP A 60 -7.32 -17.31 4.34
C ASP A 60 -6.43 -16.18 4.85
N ILE A 61 -6.50 -15.86 6.15
CA ILE A 61 -5.59 -14.91 6.80
C ILE A 61 -4.12 -15.33 6.60
N LYS A 62 -3.82 -16.62 6.85
CA LYS A 62 -2.46 -17.15 6.67
C LYS A 62 -2.02 -17.04 5.22
N LYS A 63 -2.88 -17.39 4.26
CA LYS A 63 -2.59 -17.32 2.82
C LYS A 63 -2.34 -15.88 2.38
N PHE A 64 -3.18 -14.93 2.81
CA PHE A 64 -3.02 -13.51 2.54
C PHE A 64 -1.66 -12.99 2.99
N LEU A 65 -1.30 -13.25 4.25
CA LEU A 65 -0.04 -12.77 4.83
C LEU A 65 1.19 -13.40 4.17
N LEU A 66 1.10 -14.67 3.76
CA LEU A 66 2.19 -15.34 3.02
C LEU A 66 2.41 -14.72 1.64
N VAL A 67 1.34 -14.47 0.88
CA VAL A 67 1.45 -13.84 -0.43
C VAL A 67 1.91 -12.39 -0.33
N ALA A 68 1.33 -11.62 0.60
CA ALA A 68 1.76 -10.25 0.86
C ALA A 68 3.25 -10.22 1.23
N GLY A 69 3.71 -11.13 2.10
CA GLY A 69 5.12 -11.25 2.48
C GLY A 69 6.03 -11.57 1.31
N GLU A 70 5.64 -12.48 0.42
CA GLU A 70 6.43 -12.83 -0.77
C GLU A 70 6.58 -11.65 -1.73
N ILE A 71 5.48 -10.95 -2.02
CA ILE A 71 5.48 -9.73 -2.85
C ILE A 71 6.37 -8.64 -2.22
N GLY A 72 6.27 -8.44 -0.90
CA GLY A 72 7.13 -7.51 -0.19
C GLY A 72 8.61 -7.88 -0.30
N SER A 73 8.93 -9.17 -0.37
CA SER A 73 10.29 -9.66 -0.55
C SER A 73 10.88 -9.31 -1.92
N ILE A 74 10.05 -9.29 -2.97
CA ILE A 74 10.44 -8.89 -4.33
C ILE A 74 10.90 -7.43 -4.32
N PHE A 75 10.09 -6.52 -3.76
CA PHE A 75 10.46 -5.10 -3.65
C PHE A 75 11.69 -4.88 -2.76
N LYS A 76 11.81 -5.63 -1.66
CA LYS A 76 12.98 -5.53 -0.78
C LYS A 76 14.27 -5.95 -1.47
N LYS A 77 14.24 -7.02 -2.29
CA LYS A 77 15.41 -7.55 -2.99
C LYS A 77 15.77 -6.72 -4.23
N GLY A 78 14.77 -6.29 -5.00
CA GLY A 78 14.97 -5.56 -6.24
C GLY A 78 15.17 -4.05 -6.06
N ALA A 79 14.71 -3.49 -4.94
CA ALA A 79 14.75 -2.05 -4.68
C ALA A 79 14.91 -1.74 -3.18
N THR A 80 13.87 -1.22 -2.52
CA THR A 80 13.89 -0.85 -1.10
C THR A 80 12.47 -0.84 -0.53
N ILE A 81 12.36 -1.00 0.80
CA ILE A 81 11.11 -0.78 1.56
C ILE A 81 11.23 0.38 2.56
N SER A 82 12.31 1.15 2.47
CA SER A 82 12.61 2.26 3.37
C SER A 82 12.27 3.59 2.71
N ALA A 83 11.44 4.40 3.37
CA ALA A 83 11.13 5.76 2.91
C ALA A 83 12.37 6.66 2.87
N ALA A 84 13.25 6.57 3.88
CA ALA A 84 14.52 7.29 3.87
C ALA A 84 15.35 7.05 2.60
N MET A 85 15.25 5.87 1.97
CA MET A 85 15.95 5.59 0.71
C MET A 85 15.10 5.86 -0.52
N GLY A 86 13.82 5.50 -0.50
CA GLY A 86 12.98 5.39 -1.68
C GLY A 86 11.78 6.32 -1.75
N GLY A 87 11.54 7.17 -0.75
CA GLY A 87 10.30 7.91 -0.62
C GLY A 87 9.12 7.02 -0.23
N CYS A 88 7.92 7.59 -0.16
CA CYS A 88 6.73 6.90 0.34
C CYS A 88 6.22 5.84 -0.65
N GLN A 89 6.66 5.86 -1.91
CA GLN A 89 6.48 4.73 -2.84
C GLN A 89 7.05 3.41 -2.27
N ALA A 90 8.14 3.48 -1.49
CA ALA A 90 8.77 2.32 -0.88
C ALA A 90 8.03 1.81 0.37
N GLU A 91 7.07 2.57 0.88
CA GLU A 91 6.26 2.19 2.06
C GLU A 91 4.81 1.94 1.66
N ILE A 92 4.07 3.00 1.33
CA ILE A 92 2.65 2.91 0.97
C ILE A 92 2.49 2.19 -0.36
N GLY A 93 3.36 2.48 -1.35
CA GLY A 93 3.32 1.80 -2.63
C GLY A 93 3.59 0.30 -2.48
N VAL A 94 4.63 -0.06 -1.73
CA VAL A 94 4.97 -1.48 -1.47
C VAL A 94 3.85 -2.16 -0.70
N SER A 95 3.31 -1.53 0.34
CA SER A 95 2.20 -2.12 1.09
C SER A 95 0.94 -2.27 0.25
N SER A 96 0.66 -1.33 -0.65
CA SER A 96 -0.46 -1.41 -1.60
C SER A 96 -0.28 -2.58 -2.56
N ALA A 97 0.94 -2.78 -3.09
CA ALA A 97 1.25 -3.89 -3.98
C ALA A 97 1.18 -5.25 -3.27
N MET A 98 1.70 -5.33 -2.05
CA MET A 98 1.57 -6.51 -1.18
C MET A 98 0.11 -6.87 -0.95
N ALA A 99 -0.73 -5.90 -0.61
CA ALA A 99 -2.14 -6.11 -0.34
C ALA A 99 -2.92 -6.49 -1.60
N ALA A 100 -2.61 -5.87 -2.75
CA ALA A 100 -3.28 -6.14 -4.03
C ALA A 100 -3.09 -7.60 -4.46
N GLY A 101 -1.83 -8.05 -4.56
CA GLY A 101 -1.58 -9.43 -4.97
C GLY A 101 -2.08 -10.47 -3.96
N ALA A 102 -2.01 -10.17 -2.66
CA ALA A 102 -2.59 -11.04 -1.64
C ALA A 102 -4.11 -11.18 -1.76
N LEU A 103 -4.81 -10.07 -2.02
CA LEU A 103 -6.25 -10.09 -2.26
C LEU A 103 -6.59 -10.86 -3.54
N THR A 104 -5.86 -10.64 -4.64
CA THR A 104 -6.04 -11.36 -5.90
C THR A 104 -5.91 -12.87 -5.72
N GLU A 105 -4.93 -13.35 -4.95
CA GLU A 105 -4.80 -14.78 -4.62
C GLU A 105 -6.01 -15.33 -3.86
N LEU A 106 -6.56 -14.55 -2.91
CA LEU A 106 -7.73 -14.99 -2.14
C LEU A 106 -9.02 -14.99 -2.96
N LEU A 107 -9.12 -14.11 -3.95
CA LEU A 107 -10.24 -14.04 -4.89
C LEU A 107 -10.12 -15.06 -6.05
N GLY A 108 -9.07 -15.89 -6.04
CA GLY A 108 -8.90 -17.00 -6.98
C GLY A 108 -8.13 -16.64 -8.26
N GLY A 109 -7.42 -15.51 -8.28
CA GLY A 109 -6.55 -15.14 -9.39
C GLY A 109 -5.37 -16.11 -9.56
N SER A 110 -4.86 -16.20 -10.79
CA SER A 110 -3.63 -16.95 -11.08
C SER A 110 -2.39 -16.23 -10.53
N PRO A 111 -1.24 -16.92 -10.41
CA PRO A 111 0.03 -16.26 -10.05
C PRO A 111 0.38 -15.08 -10.96
N ASP A 112 0.06 -15.17 -12.26
CA ASP A 112 0.30 -14.07 -13.19
C ASP A 112 -0.62 -12.86 -12.91
N GLN A 113 -1.88 -13.09 -12.51
CA GLN A 113 -2.79 -12.03 -12.07
C GLN A 113 -2.35 -11.44 -10.72
N VAL A 114 -1.81 -12.24 -9.81
CA VAL A 114 -1.24 -11.76 -8.54
C VAL A 114 -0.09 -10.79 -8.79
N LEU A 115 0.81 -11.13 -9.72
CA LEU A 115 1.91 -10.25 -10.12
C LEU A 115 1.41 -8.99 -10.83
N MET A 116 0.39 -9.10 -11.69
CA MET A 116 -0.26 -7.95 -12.32
C MET A 116 -0.90 -7.01 -11.28
N ALA A 117 -1.63 -7.54 -10.29
CA ALA A 117 -2.27 -6.71 -9.28
C ALA A 117 -1.24 -5.91 -8.45
N ALA A 118 -0.14 -6.58 -8.09
CA ALA A 118 0.98 -5.93 -7.40
C ALA A 118 1.65 -4.84 -8.27
N GLU A 119 1.79 -5.12 -9.56
CA GLU A 119 2.34 -4.22 -10.58
C GLU A 119 1.47 -2.96 -10.69
N ILE A 120 0.18 -3.09 -11.02
CA ILE A 120 -0.78 -1.97 -11.12
C ILE A 120 -0.77 -1.13 -9.84
N ALA A 121 -0.84 -1.78 -8.67
CA ALA A 121 -0.85 -1.08 -7.39
C ALA A 121 0.43 -0.26 -7.17
N MET A 122 1.60 -0.78 -7.54
CA MET A 122 2.86 -0.05 -7.43
C MET A 122 2.98 1.07 -8.48
N GLU A 123 2.55 0.87 -9.73
CA GLU A 123 2.56 1.91 -10.76
C GLU A 123 1.87 3.20 -10.27
N HIS A 124 0.73 3.04 -9.61
CA HIS A 124 -0.04 4.14 -9.03
C HIS A 124 0.60 4.82 -7.80
N HIS A 125 1.82 4.42 -7.43
CA HIS A 125 2.62 5.03 -6.36
C HIS A 125 4.04 5.41 -6.80
N LEU A 126 4.48 5.10 -8.02
CA LEU A 126 5.81 5.48 -8.51
C LEU A 126 6.02 7.00 -8.39
N GLY A 127 7.16 7.40 -7.83
CA GLY A 127 7.54 8.80 -7.61
C GLY A 127 6.97 9.44 -6.35
N LEU A 128 6.20 8.72 -5.52
CA LEU A 128 5.63 9.29 -4.30
C LEU A 128 6.72 9.62 -3.27
N THR A 129 6.87 10.91 -2.95
CA THR A 129 7.84 11.47 -1.99
C THR A 129 7.46 11.18 -0.54
N CYS A 130 8.40 11.30 0.40
CA CYS A 130 8.13 11.18 1.83
C CYS A 130 8.49 12.47 2.58
N ASP A 131 7.59 13.44 2.55
CA ASP A 131 7.78 14.80 3.05
C ASP A 131 6.67 15.22 4.03
N PRO A 132 6.46 14.48 5.14
CA PRO A 132 5.35 14.72 6.05
C PRO A 132 5.50 16.03 6.83
N ILE A 133 4.36 16.64 7.17
CA ILE A 133 4.29 17.90 7.91
C ILE A 133 4.93 17.71 9.30
N GLY A 134 5.87 18.59 9.64
CA GLY A 134 6.59 18.54 10.92
C GLY A 134 7.40 17.25 11.16
N GLY A 135 7.64 16.43 10.12
CA GLY A 135 8.27 15.12 10.28
C GLY A 135 7.37 14.07 10.95
N LEU A 136 6.08 14.35 11.10
CA LEU A 136 5.14 13.51 11.85
C LEU A 136 4.49 12.46 10.95
N VAL A 137 4.29 11.25 11.45
CA VAL A 137 3.57 10.18 10.75
C VAL A 137 2.05 10.39 10.87
N GLN A 138 1.58 11.55 10.42
CA GLN A 138 0.19 12.00 10.47
C GLN A 138 -0.25 12.44 9.08
N ILE A 139 0.18 13.63 8.65
CA ILE A 139 -0.17 14.20 7.34
C ILE A 139 1.06 14.14 6.43
N PRO A 140 0.97 13.56 5.22
CA PRO A 140 -0.19 12.92 4.59
C PRO A 140 -0.28 11.39 4.82
N CYS A 141 0.44 10.87 5.82
CA CYS A 141 0.61 9.43 6.03
C CYS A 141 -0.73 8.70 6.28
N ILE A 142 -1.63 9.29 7.07
CA ILE A 142 -2.90 8.69 7.47
C ILE A 142 -3.80 8.50 6.24
N GLU A 143 -4.04 9.54 5.45
CA GLU A 143 -4.87 9.42 4.24
C GLU A 143 -4.21 8.58 3.15
N ARG A 144 -2.86 8.55 3.08
CA ARG A 144 -2.14 7.67 2.15
C ARG A 144 -2.40 6.20 2.41
N ASN A 145 -2.64 5.77 3.66
CA ASN A 145 -3.01 4.38 3.96
C ASN A 145 -4.41 4.05 3.44
N SER A 146 -5.37 4.94 3.64
CA SER A 146 -6.72 4.79 3.07
C SER A 146 -6.67 4.72 1.54
N MET A 147 -5.93 5.63 0.90
CA MET A 147 -5.78 5.66 -0.56
C MET A 147 -5.05 4.42 -1.09
N GLY A 148 -4.02 3.95 -0.38
CA GLY A 148 -3.29 2.73 -0.72
C GLY A 148 -4.19 1.49 -0.64
N ALA A 149 -5.00 1.34 0.40
CA ALA A 149 -5.93 0.23 0.53
C ALA A 149 -6.98 0.20 -0.60
N ILE A 150 -7.55 1.36 -0.96
CA ILE A 150 -8.52 1.46 -2.05
C ILE A 150 -7.86 1.11 -3.40
N LYS A 151 -6.66 1.62 -3.67
CA LYS A 151 -5.91 1.28 -4.89
C LYS A 151 -5.58 -0.21 -4.94
N ALA A 152 -5.22 -0.82 -3.82
CA ALA A 152 -4.92 -2.25 -3.76
C ALA A 152 -6.14 -3.11 -4.12
N ILE A 153 -7.31 -2.79 -3.57
CA ILE A 153 -8.57 -3.48 -3.91
C ILE A 153 -8.89 -3.30 -5.40
N ASN A 154 -8.82 -2.06 -5.90
CA ASN A 154 -9.11 -1.79 -7.30
C ASN A 154 -8.10 -2.45 -8.26
N ALA A 155 -6.82 -2.52 -7.89
CA ALA A 155 -5.79 -3.21 -8.66
C ALA A 155 -6.07 -4.73 -8.73
N ALA A 156 -6.56 -5.32 -7.64
CA ALA A 156 -6.97 -6.72 -7.64
C ALA A 156 -8.14 -6.97 -8.61
N GLU A 157 -9.16 -6.11 -8.59
CA GLU A 157 -10.30 -6.18 -9.53
C GLU A 157 -9.86 -6.04 -10.99
N LEU A 158 -8.98 -5.08 -11.29
CA LEU A 158 -8.43 -4.88 -12.63
C LEU A 158 -7.65 -6.11 -13.11
N ALA A 159 -6.84 -6.71 -12.25
CA ALA A 159 -6.08 -7.91 -12.60
C ALA A 159 -6.98 -9.14 -12.81
N LEU A 160 -8.02 -9.32 -11.97
CA LEU A 160 -8.98 -10.41 -12.12
C LEU A 160 -9.81 -10.29 -13.40
N GLY A 161 -10.12 -9.06 -13.82
CA GLY A 161 -10.84 -8.77 -15.06
C GLY A 161 -9.99 -8.76 -16.32
N SER A 162 -8.66 -8.94 -16.22
CA SER A 162 -7.71 -8.84 -17.34
C SER A 162 -6.98 -10.17 -17.61
N ASP A 163 -6.50 -10.34 -18.85
CA ASP A 163 -5.57 -11.42 -19.20
C ASP A 163 -4.12 -10.97 -18.95
N PRO A 164 -3.36 -11.63 -18.05
CA PRO A 164 -1.95 -11.35 -17.81
C PRO A 164 -1.04 -11.37 -19.03
N LYS A 165 -1.41 -12.11 -20.09
CA LYS A 165 -0.64 -12.15 -21.33
C LYS A 165 -0.67 -10.81 -22.08
N GLU A 166 -1.67 -9.98 -21.81
CA GLU A 166 -1.80 -8.66 -22.42
C GLU A 166 -1.10 -7.55 -21.65
N ALA A 167 -0.63 -7.82 -20.43
CA ALA A 167 0.12 -6.86 -19.63
C ALA A 167 1.36 -6.39 -20.41
N LYS A 168 1.46 -5.08 -20.60
CA LYS A 168 2.61 -4.47 -21.30
C LYS A 168 3.76 -4.14 -20.36
N VAL A 169 3.46 -4.02 -19.07
CA VAL A 169 4.44 -3.70 -18.03
C VAL A 169 4.53 -4.89 -17.08
N PRO A 170 5.68 -5.60 -17.02
CA PRO A 170 5.89 -6.66 -16.04
C PRO A 170 6.33 -6.07 -14.69
N LEU A 171 5.99 -6.76 -13.59
CA LEU A 171 6.32 -6.34 -12.23
C LEU A 171 7.81 -6.02 -12.04
N ASP A 172 8.71 -6.81 -12.62
CA ASP A 172 10.16 -6.58 -12.53
C ASP A 172 10.58 -5.21 -13.07
N LYS A 173 9.90 -4.73 -14.13
CA LYS A 173 10.16 -3.40 -14.68
C LYS A 173 9.64 -2.32 -13.75
N VAL A 174 8.50 -2.50 -13.11
CA VAL A 174 8.01 -1.56 -12.09
C VAL A 174 8.93 -1.50 -10.87
N VAL A 175 9.44 -2.65 -10.40
CA VAL A 175 10.43 -2.71 -9.31
C VAL A 175 11.72 -1.97 -9.69
N GLN A 176 12.23 -2.19 -10.91
CA GLN A 176 13.40 -1.50 -11.42
C GLN A 176 13.16 0.02 -11.51
N THR A 177 12.03 0.44 -12.06
CA THR A 177 11.64 1.85 -12.16
C THR A 177 11.50 2.49 -10.79
N MET A 178 10.93 1.79 -9.81
CA MET A 178 10.86 2.26 -8.42
C MET A 178 12.26 2.54 -7.86
N TRP A 179 13.22 1.66 -8.14
CA TRP A 179 14.60 1.83 -7.69
C TRP A 179 15.34 2.98 -8.38
N GLU A 180 15.17 3.11 -9.69
CA GLU A 180 15.74 4.23 -10.46
C GLU A 180 15.16 5.57 -9.96
N THR A 181 13.84 5.64 -9.82
CA THR A 181 13.14 6.80 -9.25
C THR A 181 13.64 7.14 -7.83
N ALA A 182 13.89 6.12 -7.00
CA ALA A 182 14.43 6.31 -5.66
C ALA A 182 15.84 6.92 -5.65
N LYS A 183 16.69 6.55 -6.62
CA LYS A 183 18.04 7.13 -6.76
C LYS A 183 17.98 8.58 -7.24
N ASP A 184 17.06 8.86 -8.16
CA ASP A 184 16.91 10.19 -8.76
C ASP A 184 16.16 11.17 -7.84
N MET A 185 15.40 10.65 -6.87
CA MET A 185 14.70 11.46 -5.88
C MET A 185 15.71 12.25 -5.03
N ASN A 186 15.57 13.58 -5.07
CA ASN A 186 16.38 14.47 -4.23
C ASN A 186 16.20 14.13 -2.74
N SER A 187 17.27 14.16 -1.97
CA SER A 187 17.26 13.84 -0.54
C SER A 187 16.24 14.66 0.25
N LYS A 188 16.00 15.92 -0.11
CA LYS A 188 15.02 16.80 0.56
C LYS A 188 13.55 16.38 0.42
N TYR A 189 13.25 15.48 -0.52
CA TYR A 189 11.90 14.94 -0.75
C TYR A 189 11.75 13.48 -0.25
N LYS A 190 12.77 12.99 0.47
CA LYS A 190 12.71 11.76 1.26
C LYS A 190 12.42 12.14 2.71
N GLU A 191 12.49 11.14 3.60
CA GLU A 191 12.14 11.22 5.02
C GLU A 191 12.95 12.24 5.85
N THR A 192 13.81 13.07 5.24
CA THR A 192 14.50 14.17 5.95
C THR A 192 13.57 15.34 6.29
N SER A 193 12.40 15.44 5.64
CA SER A 193 11.44 16.53 5.85
C SER A 193 12.01 17.94 5.61
N GLU A 194 13.02 18.05 4.75
CA GLU A 194 13.70 19.33 4.41
C GLU A 194 13.08 20.04 3.19
N GLY A 195 11.99 19.50 2.64
CA GLY A 195 11.34 20.00 1.43
C GLY A 195 9.85 19.67 1.38
N GLY A 196 9.20 20.03 0.27
CA GLY A 196 7.81 19.64 -0.01
C GLY A 196 6.81 20.16 1.03
N LEU A 197 5.83 19.33 1.40
CA LEU A 197 4.81 19.69 2.40
C LEU A 197 5.41 20.01 3.76
N ALA A 198 6.50 19.34 4.14
CA ALA A 198 7.16 19.49 5.43
C ALA A 198 7.62 20.93 5.73
N VAL A 199 8.01 21.68 4.69
CA VAL A 199 8.44 23.09 4.80
C VAL A 199 7.43 24.07 4.20
N GLY A 200 6.51 23.57 3.38
CA GLY A 200 5.50 24.39 2.69
C GLY A 200 4.24 24.67 3.50
N VAL A 201 3.96 23.84 4.52
CA VAL A 201 2.81 24.00 5.43
C VAL A 201 3.34 24.10 6.85
N TYR A 202 2.97 25.16 7.57
CA TYR A 202 3.42 25.34 8.94
C TYR A 202 2.54 24.55 9.91
N LEU A 203 3.10 24.08 11.03
CA LEU A 203 2.35 23.45 12.11
C LEU A 203 1.24 24.36 12.69
N SER A 204 1.35 25.68 12.53
CA SER A 204 0.27 26.61 12.89
C SER A 204 -0.97 26.50 12.01
N ASP A 205 -0.82 25.92 10.81
CA ASP A 205 -1.83 25.86 9.77
C ASP A 205 -2.60 24.51 9.78
N CYS A 206 -2.23 23.57 10.66
CA CYS A 206 -2.77 22.22 10.72
C CYS A 206 -3.03 21.72 12.15
#